data_AF-A0AB36TEM9-F1
#
_entry.id   AF-A0AB36TEM9-F1
#
_cell.length_a   1.000
_cell.length_b   1.000
_cell.length_c   1.000
_cell.angle_alpha   90.00
_cell.angle_beta   90.00
_cell.angle_gamma   90.00
#
_symmetry.space_group_name_H-M   'P 1'
#
loop_
_entity.id
_entity.type
_entity.pdbx_description
1 polymer ?
#
loop_
_entity_poly.entity_id
_entity_poly.type
_entity_poly.pdbx_seq_one_letter_code
_entity_poly.pdbx_strand_id
1 'polypeptide(L)'
;MEFLKRKLLNECVRFIELCQSYVLDGRINVDTYNSLSNIKLNFIKDMLEKERSNIYLDRDFLKRINKLFKINSLICEMSQKAININR
;
A
#
# COMPACT_ATOMS: atom_id res chain seq x y z
N MET A 1 9.84 22.06 -1.29
CA MET A 1 9.98 20.60 -1.05
C MET A 1 8.69 19.80 -1.26
N GLU A 2 7.51 20.43 -1.17
CA GLU A 2 6.21 19.75 -1.31
C GLU A 2 6.03 18.95 -2.61
N PHE A 3 6.45 19.49 -3.76
CA PHE A 3 6.42 18.77 -5.04
C PHE A 3 7.18 17.42 -4.99
N LEU A 4 8.37 17.41 -4.40
CA LEU A 4 9.18 16.20 -4.26
C LEU A 4 8.51 15.19 -3.31
N LYS A 5 7.93 15.67 -2.19
CA LYS A 5 7.18 14.83 -1.26
C LYS A 5 5.97 14.18 -1.96
N ARG A 6 5.19 14.96 -2.72
CA ARG A 6 4.04 14.47 -3.49
C ARG A 6 4.47 13.47 -4.57
N LYS A 7 5.55 13.76 -5.31
CA LYS A 7 6.08 12.86 -6.33
C LYS A 7 6.55 11.54 -5.73
N LEU A 8 7.30 11.59 -4.63
CA LEU A 8 7.76 10.40 -3.91
C LEU A 8 6.57 9.56 -3.41
N LEU A 9 5.58 10.21 -2.79
CA LEU A 9 4.38 9.54 -2.31
C LEU A 9 3.61 8.86 -3.45
N ASN A 10 3.47 9.54 -4.60
CA ASN A 10 2.82 8.98 -5.78
C ASN A 10 3.57 7.77 -6.35
N GLU A 11 4.91 7.81 -6.41
CA GLU A 11 5.69 6.65 -6.87
C GLU A 11 5.61 5.47 -5.88
N CYS A 12 5.57 5.72 -4.57
CA CYS A 12 5.31 4.68 -3.58
C CYS A 12 3.92 4.04 -3.77
N VAL A 13 2.88 4.86 -3.96
CA VAL A 13 1.51 4.38 -4.22
C VAL A 13 1.46 3.53 -5.50
N ARG A 14 2.03 4.02 -6.61
CA ARG A 14 2.08 3.28 -7.89
C ARG A 14 2.79 1.94 -7.75
N PHE A 15 3.90 1.90 -7.04
CA PHE A 15 4.64 0.66 -6.81
C PHE A 15 3.80 -0.37 -6.05
N ILE A 16 3.13 0.05 -4.96
CA ILE A 16 2.30 -0.85 -4.17
C ILE A 16 1.11 -1.36 -5.00
N GLU A 17 0.46 -0.49 -5.79
CA GLU A 17 -0.63 -0.91 -6.69
C GLU A 17 -0.17 -1.97 -7.69
N LEU A 18 1.04 -1.85 -8.23
CA LEU A 18 1.63 -2.87 -9.09
C LEU A 18 1.80 -4.21 -8.33
N CYS A 19 2.36 -4.16 -7.12
CA CYS A 19 2.49 -5.35 -6.28
C CYS A 19 1.13 -5.96 -5.92
N GLN A 20 0.12 -5.14 -5.63
CA GLN A 20 -1.25 -5.58 -5.36
C GLN A 20 -1.86 -6.30 -6.57
N SER A 21 -1.69 -5.74 -7.77
CA SER A 21 -2.11 -6.41 -9.01
C SER A 21 -1.43 -7.77 -9.16
N TYR A 22 -0.12 -7.85 -8.94
CA TYR A 22 0.62 -9.10 -9.12
C TYR A 22 0.25 -10.18 -8.10
N VAL A 23 -0.03 -9.82 -6.85
CA VAL A 23 -0.44 -10.82 -5.84
C VAL A 23 -1.90 -11.27 -6.06
N LEU A 24 -2.79 -10.36 -6.47
CA LEU A 24 -4.19 -10.70 -6.80
C LEU A 24 -4.29 -11.57 -8.05
N ASP A 25 -3.41 -11.35 -9.03
CA ASP A 25 -3.26 -12.21 -10.22
C ASP A 25 -2.56 -13.55 -9.93
N GLY A 26 -2.05 -13.76 -8.70
CA GLY A 26 -1.27 -14.96 -8.33
C GLY A 26 0.14 -15.02 -8.93
N ARG A 27 0.65 -13.93 -9.51
CA ARG A 27 2.02 -13.85 -10.08
C ARG A 27 3.10 -13.82 -9.01
N ILE A 28 2.78 -13.29 -7.83
CA ILE A 28 3.63 -13.34 -6.64
C ILE A 28 2.81 -13.85 -5.45
N ASN A 29 3.45 -14.51 -4.50
CA ASN A 29 2.80 -14.92 -3.25
C ASN A 29 2.72 -13.75 -2.25
N VAL A 30 1.93 -13.94 -1.18
CA VAL A 30 1.70 -12.90 -0.16
C VAL A 30 2.99 -12.52 0.57
N ASP A 31 3.90 -13.46 0.81
CA ASP A 31 5.18 -13.16 1.48
C ASP A 31 6.08 -12.25 0.64
N THR A 32 6.12 -12.49 -0.67
CA THR A 32 6.84 -11.64 -1.63
C THR A 32 6.18 -10.26 -1.70
N TYR A 33 4.85 -10.21 -1.78
CA TYR A 33 4.10 -8.95 -1.70
C TYR A 33 4.42 -8.16 -0.43
N ASN A 34 4.41 -8.81 0.74
CA ASN A 34 4.70 -8.18 2.01
C ASN A 34 6.14 -7.64 2.05
N SER A 35 7.11 -8.43 1.57
CA SER A 35 8.52 -8.04 1.51
C SER A 35 8.75 -6.81 0.64
N LEU A 36 8.02 -6.69 -0.48
CA LEU A 36 8.14 -5.56 -1.41
C LEU A 36 7.38 -4.31 -0.92
N SER A 37 6.24 -4.48 -0.26
CA SER A 37 5.28 -3.39 -0.02
C SER A 37 5.31 -2.82 1.40
N ASN A 38 5.64 -3.61 2.44
CA ASN A 38 5.49 -3.20 3.85
C ASN A 38 6.25 -1.91 4.18
N ILE A 39 7.51 -1.79 3.76
CA ILE A 39 8.32 -0.59 4.03
C ILE A 39 7.66 0.65 3.43
N LYS A 40 7.08 0.53 2.22
CA LYS A 40 6.43 1.65 1.54
C LYS A 40 5.05 1.97 2.12
N LEU A 41 4.30 0.96 2.55
CA LEU A 41 3.04 1.14 3.27
C LEU A 41 3.26 1.91 4.57
N ASN A 42 4.29 1.53 5.33
CA ASN A 42 4.67 2.23 6.56
C ASN A 42 5.12 3.66 6.28
N PHE A 43 5.94 3.87 5.25
CA PHE A 43 6.33 5.20 4.81
C PHE A 43 5.11 6.10 4.47
N ILE A 44 4.13 5.57 3.71
CA ILE A 44 2.91 6.31 3.38
C ILE A 44 2.13 6.65 4.67
N LYS A 45 1.99 5.69 5.58
CA LYS A 45 1.29 5.90 6.86
C LYS A 45 1.98 6.99 7.69
N ASP A 46 3.30 6.92 7.84
CA ASP A 46 4.09 7.93 8.54
C ASP A 46 3.94 9.32 7.92
N MET A 47 3.96 9.42 6.58
CA MET A 47 3.76 10.68 5.88
C MET A 47 2.36 11.27 6.10
N LEU A 48 1.33 10.43 6.19
CA LEU A 48 -0.04 10.85 6.47
C LEU A 48 -0.27 11.26 7.93
N GLU A 49 0.41 10.62 8.88
CA GLU A 49 0.22 10.87 10.32
C GLU A 49 1.11 12.02 10.83
N LYS A 50 2.39 12.04 10.46
CA LYS A 50 3.39 12.96 11.02
C LYS A 50 3.58 14.23 10.20
N GLU A 51 3.29 14.19 8.89
CA GLU A 51 3.52 15.33 7.99
C GLU A 51 2.25 15.89 7.35
N ARG A 52 1.07 15.56 7.90
CA ARG A 52 -0.24 15.92 7.31
C ARG A 52 -0.41 17.41 7.02
N SER A 53 0.23 18.29 7.81
CA SER A 53 0.17 19.75 7.64
C SER A 53 1.06 20.30 6.53
N ASN A 54 2.00 19.50 6.00
CA ASN A 54 3.07 19.95 5.10
C ASN A 54 2.95 19.40 3.66
N ILE A 55 1.86 18.69 3.35
CA ILE A 55 1.64 18.09 2.02
C ILE A 55 0.17 18.25 1.63
N TYR A 56 -0.10 18.99 0.56
CA TYR A 56 -1.41 19.01 -0.06
C TYR A 56 -1.69 17.68 -0.76
N LEU A 57 -2.69 16.97 -0.26
CA LEU A 57 -3.25 15.77 -0.89
C LEU A 57 -4.68 16.06 -1.32
N ASP A 58 -4.90 16.07 -2.63
CA ASP A 58 -6.25 16.23 -3.17
C ASP A 58 -7.14 15.03 -2.77
N ARG A 59 -8.46 15.25 -2.86
CA ARG A 59 -9.46 14.28 -2.42
C ARG A 59 -9.32 12.93 -3.14
N ASP A 60 -8.97 12.95 -4.42
CA ASP A 60 -8.90 11.73 -5.22
C ASP A 60 -7.62 10.94 -4.91
N PHE A 61 -6.53 11.63 -4.63
CA PHE A 61 -5.32 11.02 -4.13
C PHE A 61 -5.52 10.37 -2.75
N LEU A 62 -6.23 11.04 -1.83
CA LEU A 62 -6.60 10.45 -0.53
C LEU A 62 -7.48 9.20 -0.70
N LYS A 63 -8.48 9.24 -1.60
CA LYS A 63 -9.29 8.05 -1.91
C LYS A 63 -8.44 6.91 -2.44
N ARG A 64 -7.46 7.19 -3.30
CA ARG A 64 -6.54 6.20 -3.87
C ARG A 64 -5.70 5.53 -2.78
N ILE A 65 -5.14 6.32 -1.84
CA ILE A 65 -4.41 5.76 -0.70
C ILE A 65 -5.32 4.90 0.19
N ASN A 66 -6.53 5.36 0.49
CA ASN A 66 -7.48 4.58 1.29
C ASN A 66 -7.85 3.26 0.61
N LYS A 67 -8.04 3.26 -0.72
CA LYS A 67 -8.27 2.03 -1.50
C LYS A 67 -7.07 1.09 -1.40
N LEU A 68 -5.86 1.62 -1.54
CA LEU A 68 -4.62 0.87 -1.41
C LEU A 68 -4.52 0.16 -0.04
N PHE A 69 -4.81 0.85 1.07
CA PHE A 69 -4.82 0.20 2.39
C PHE A 69 -5.93 -0.83 2.57
N LYS A 70 -7.11 -0.61 1.98
CA LYS A 70 -8.20 -1.61 1.99
C LYS A 70 -7.78 -2.90 1.26
N ILE A 71 -7.18 -2.77 0.09
CA ILE A 71 -6.68 -3.94 -0.67
C ILE A 71 -5.59 -4.67 0.12
N ASN A 72 -4.70 -3.93 0.78
CA ASN A 72 -3.69 -4.53 1.64
C ASN A 72 -4.31 -5.38 2.77
N SER A 73 -5.36 -4.89 3.44
CA SER A 73 -6.09 -5.66 4.45
C SER A 73 -6.64 -6.97 3.88
N LEU A 74 -7.27 -6.91 2.70
CA LEU A 74 -7.84 -8.09 2.05
C LEU A 74 -6.77 -9.14 1.72
N ILE A 75 -5.61 -8.72 1.18
CA ILE A 75 -4.49 -9.63 0.87
C ILE A 75 -3.99 -10.31 2.15
N CYS A 76 -3.85 -9.56 3.25
CA CYS A 76 -3.45 -10.12 4.54
C CYS A 76 -4.47 -11.12 5.09
N GLU A 77 -5.77 -10.83 4.98
CA GLU A 77 -6.85 -11.73 5.39
C GLU A 77 -6.89 -13.01 4.55
N MET A 78 -6.64 -12.93 3.24
CA MET A 78 -6.54 -14.09 2.35
C MET A 78 -5.40 -15.03 2.78
N SER A 79 -4.26 -14.47 3.19
CA SER A 79 -3.15 -15.25 3.74
C SER A 79 -3.52 -15.97 5.03
N GLN A 80 -4.19 -15.29 5.97
CA GLN A 80 -4.62 -15.89 7.23
C GLN A 80 -5.65 -17.01 7.03
N LYS A 81 -6.58 -16.86 6.08
CA LYS A 81 -7.55 -17.92 5.73
C LYS A 81 -6.88 -19.15 5.11
N ALA A 82 -5.86 -18.97 4.28
CA ALA A 82 -5.12 -20.09 3.69
C ALA A 82 -4.37 -20.93 4.76
N ILE A 83 -3.95 -20.30 5.86
CA ILE A 83 -3.31 -21.01 6.99
C ILE A 83 -4.33 -21.82 7.80
N ASN A 84 -5.55 -21.32 7.97
CA ASN A 84 -6.57 -21.99 8.78
C ASN A 84 -7.31 -23.13 8.05
N ILE A 85 -7.29 -23.19 6.72
CA ILE A 85 -7.89 -24.29 5.95
C ILE A 85 -6.97 -25.52 5.88
N ASN A 86 -5.65 -25.33 6.05
CA ASN A 86 -4.64 -26.40 5.99
C ASN A 86 -4.22 -26.94 7.37
N ARG A 87 -5.00 -26.68 8.43
CA ARG A 87 -4.83 -27.22 9.78
C ARG A 87 -6.05 -28.06 10.15
#